data_AF-A0A0L0KNT8-F1
#
_entry.id   AF-A0A0L0KNT8-F1
#
_cell.length_a   1.000
_cell.length_b   1.000
_cell.length_c   1.000
_cell.angle_alpha   90.00
_cell.angle_beta   90.00
_cell.angle_gamma   90.00
#
_symmetry.space_group_name_H-M   'P 1'
#
loop_
_entity.id
_entity.type
_entity.pdbx_description
1 polymer ?
#
loop_
_entity_poly.entity_id
_entity_poly.type
_entity_poly.pdbx_seq_one_letter_code
_entity_poly.pdbx_strand_id
1 'polypeptide(L)'
;MSDQSYECNEDFDEAGWSVEVGDEVEPMVQAVGLLLKFCRESAGMSVVEFAGVMRYGEDMIRKLEGGRRIPRPGFLDKADTELGAQGHLRVFMEPMRRARYRKGARGRLKEVEGRAVEFLIYCTHNIHGLLQTPEYIRTFEMRKPPLSDSVIDHEVAYRLDRQEVFRKDPAPTFSIIQEHVTFADGTATGRSESLFNGRPVSKPQEISLLELRFGILRSQAHNARDSRAFVERQLGKR
;
A
#
# COMPACT_ATOMS: atom_id res chain seq x y z
N MET A 1 -35.96 23.92 -4.11
CA MET A 1 -36.15 22.48 -3.85
C MET A 1 -34.93 21.77 -4.42
N SER A 2 -34.09 21.04 -3.72
CA SER A 2 -33.77 20.89 -2.30
C SER A 2 -32.31 20.44 -2.31
N ASP A 3 -31.60 20.89 -1.28
CA ASP A 3 -30.27 20.50 -0.86
C ASP A 3 -30.04 18.98 -0.99
N GLN A 4 -29.03 18.57 -1.75
CA GLN A 4 -28.41 17.25 -1.62
C GLN A 4 -26.94 17.49 -1.26
N SER A 5 -26.74 17.85 0.00
CA SER A 5 -25.46 17.74 0.67
C SER A 5 -24.89 16.35 0.40
N TYR A 6 -23.73 16.31 -0.24
CA TYR A 6 -22.93 15.11 -0.35
C TYR A 6 -22.53 14.68 1.07
N GLU A 7 -23.31 13.81 1.69
CA GLU A 7 -22.90 13.05 2.86
C GLU A 7 -21.63 12.29 2.50
N CYS A 8 -20.53 12.68 3.14
CA CYS A 8 -19.29 11.94 3.06
C CYS A 8 -19.53 10.61 3.80
N ASN A 9 -19.84 9.56 3.04
CA ASN A 9 -20.10 8.21 3.58
C ASN A 9 -18.99 7.81 4.56
N GLU A 10 -19.35 7.74 5.85
CA GLU A 10 -18.48 7.38 6.97
C GLU A 10 -17.92 5.94 6.85
N ASP A 11 -18.54 5.10 6.02
CA ASP A 11 -18.26 3.66 5.94
C ASP A 11 -16.96 3.30 5.19
N PHE A 12 -16.47 4.15 4.28
CA PHE A 12 -15.27 3.80 3.48
C PHE A 12 -13.95 4.08 4.19
N ASP A 13 -13.97 4.87 5.27
CA ASP A 13 -12.77 5.16 6.06
C ASP A 13 -12.51 4.08 7.12
N GLU A 14 -13.46 3.20 7.41
CA GLU A 14 -13.38 2.27 8.54
C GLU A 14 -12.50 1.03 8.26
N ALA A 15 -12.49 0.53 7.03
CA ALA A 15 -11.85 -0.73 6.67
C ALA A 15 -10.34 -0.60 6.38
N GLY A 16 -9.49 -0.88 7.38
CA GLY A 16 -8.07 -1.18 7.14
C GLY A 16 -7.06 -0.72 8.21
N TRP A 17 -7.50 -0.03 9.26
CA TRP A 17 -6.59 0.75 10.12
C TRP A 17 -6.71 0.47 11.63
N SER A 18 -7.42 -0.59 12.01
CA SER A 18 -7.50 -1.07 13.39
C SER A 18 -6.20 -1.78 13.81
N VAL A 19 -5.80 -1.61 15.07
CA VAL A 19 -4.71 -2.38 15.70
C VAL A 19 -5.29 -3.68 16.22
N GLU A 20 -4.69 -4.81 15.84
CA GLU A 20 -5.09 -6.13 16.34
C GLU A 20 -4.29 -6.48 17.60
N VAL A 21 -4.93 -7.24 18.49
CA VAL A 21 -4.29 -7.65 19.76
C VAL A 21 -3.08 -8.53 19.45
N GLY A 22 -1.91 -8.12 19.93
CA GLY A 22 -0.64 -8.82 19.69
C GLY A 22 0.19 -8.27 18.51
N ASP A 23 -0.25 -7.18 17.86
CA ASP A 23 0.55 -6.50 16.85
C ASP A 23 1.83 -5.92 17.49
N GLU A 24 3.01 -6.08 16.85
CA GLU A 24 4.27 -5.49 17.36
C GLU A 24 4.20 -3.96 17.50
N VAL A 25 3.34 -3.32 16.71
CA VAL A 25 3.12 -1.87 16.75
C VAL A 25 2.14 -1.44 17.83
N GLU A 26 1.39 -2.36 18.44
CA GLU A 26 0.34 -2.08 19.42
C GLU A 26 0.84 -1.21 20.59
N PRO A 27 1.97 -1.53 21.27
CA PRO A 27 2.43 -0.71 22.39
C PRO A 27 2.79 0.72 21.97
N MET A 28 3.35 0.88 20.76
CA MET A 28 3.69 2.19 20.21
C MET A 28 2.44 3.00 19.87
N VAL A 29 1.44 2.37 19.26
CA VAL A 29 0.19 3.05 18.88
C VAL A 29 -0.61 3.43 20.12
N GLN A 30 -0.63 2.57 21.15
CA GLN A 30 -1.19 2.91 22.47
C GLN A 30 -0.47 4.09 23.12
N ALA A 31 0.87 4.11 23.11
CA ALA A 31 1.64 5.23 23.66
C ALA A 31 1.32 6.55 22.95
N VAL A 32 1.20 6.54 21.62
CA VAL A 32 0.81 7.73 20.85
C VAL A 32 -0.64 8.14 21.14
N GLY A 33 -1.56 7.19 21.28
CA GLY A 33 -2.94 7.46 21.67
C GLY A 33 -3.05 8.13 23.04
N LEU A 34 -2.28 7.65 24.03
CA LEU A 34 -2.21 8.25 25.36
C LEU A 34 -1.61 9.66 25.32
N LEU A 35 -0.57 9.89 24.53
CA LEU A 35 0.00 11.23 24.35
C LEU A 35 -0.99 12.19 23.69
N LEU A 36 -1.71 11.74 22.66
CA LEU A 36 -2.77 12.52 22.02
C LEU A 36 -3.85 12.93 23.03
N LYS A 37 -4.30 11.97 23.85
CA LYS A 37 -5.26 12.24 24.93
C LYS A 37 -4.73 13.26 25.93
N PHE A 38 -3.48 13.11 26.37
CA PHE A 38 -2.84 14.03 27.29
C PHE A 38 -2.76 15.45 26.71
N CYS A 39 -2.36 15.60 25.45
CA CYS A 39 -2.32 16.91 24.77
C CYS A 39 -3.72 17.53 24.67
N ARG A 40 -4.75 16.74 24.34
CA ARG A 40 -6.14 17.23 24.29
C ARG A 40 -6.61 17.74 25.64
N GLU A 41 -6.37 16.97 26.71
CA GLU A 41 -6.77 17.34 28.07
C GLU A 41 -5.98 18.56 28.57
N SER A 42 -4.70 18.66 28.22
CA SER A 42 -3.87 19.84 28.55
C SER A 42 -4.31 21.11 27.82
N ALA A 43 -4.90 20.97 26.63
CA ALA A 43 -5.53 22.07 25.89
C ALA A 43 -6.95 22.40 26.41
N GLY A 44 -7.46 21.67 27.40
CA GLY A 44 -8.79 21.89 27.97
C GLY A 44 -9.95 21.48 27.06
N MET A 45 -9.69 20.70 26.01
CA MET A 45 -10.71 20.32 25.03
C MET A 45 -11.38 18.99 25.42
N SER A 46 -12.69 18.93 25.32
CA SER A 46 -13.43 17.66 25.36
C SER A 46 -13.21 16.85 24.07
N VAL A 47 -13.54 15.56 24.11
CA VAL A 47 -13.52 14.68 22.92
C VAL A 47 -14.43 15.23 21.82
N VAL A 48 -15.59 15.79 22.18
CA VAL A 48 -16.57 16.34 21.24
C VAL A 48 -16.02 17.58 20.54
N GLU A 49 -15.45 18.52 21.30
CA GLU A 49 -14.85 19.73 20.75
C GLU A 49 -13.68 19.41 19.84
N PHE A 50 -12.80 18.50 20.28
CA PHE A 50 -11.66 18.09 19.48
C PHE A 50 -12.07 17.36 18.20
N ALA A 51 -13.07 16.48 18.28
CA ALA A 51 -13.66 15.82 17.11
C ALA A 51 -14.19 16.85 16.09
N GLY A 52 -14.90 17.88 16.57
CA GLY A 52 -15.39 18.99 15.75
C GLY A 52 -14.29 19.78 15.05
N VAL A 53 -13.24 20.20 15.79
CA VAL A 53 -12.08 20.92 15.22
C VAL A 53 -11.34 20.07 14.19
N MET A 54 -11.17 18.79 14.50
CA MET A 54 -10.50 17.85 13.60
C MET A 54 -11.35 17.47 12.39
N ARG A 55 -12.68 17.68 12.44
CA ARG A 55 -13.69 17.20 11.47
C ARG A 55 -13.72 15.68 11.36
N TYR A 56 -13.67 15.01 12.50
CA TYR A 56 -13.82 13.56 12.64
C TYR A 56 -14.99 13.25 13.59
N GLY A 57 -15.56 12.05 13.50
CA GLY A 57 -16.53 11.59 14.49
C GLY A 57 -15.88 11.32 15.85
N GLU A 58 -16.64 11.47 16.94
CA GLU A 58 -16.12 11.27 18.30
C GLU A 58 -15.58 9.85 18.55
N ASP A 59 -16.24 8.84 17.97
CA ASP A 59 -15.83 7.44 18.08
C ASP A 59 -14.43 7.22 17.49
N MET A 60 -14.12 7.91 16.38
CA MET A 60 -12.78 7.87 15.78
C MET A 60 -11.73 8.46 16.73
N ILE A 61 -12.03 9.59 17.39
CA ILE A 61 -11.13 10.17 18.40
C ILE A 61 -10.91 9.18 19.56
N ARG A 62 -11.97 8.55 20.07
CA ARG A 62 -11.86 7.54 21.14
C ARG A 62 -11.02 6.33 20.71
N LYS A 63 -11.20 5.84 19.47
CA LYS A 63 -10.39 4.75 18.90
C LYS A 63 -8.90 5.14 18.80
N LEU A 64 -8.59 6.37 18.40
CA LEU A 64 -7.21 6.88 18.30
C LEU A 64 -6.58 7.04 19.68
N GLU A 65 -7.26 7.69 20.63
CA GLU A 65 -6.77 7.86 22.01
C GLU A 65 -6.58 6.53 22.73
N GLY A 66 -7.46 5.56 22.47
CA GLY A 66 -7.35 4.21 23.00
C GLY A 66 -6.32 3.32 22.29
N GLY A 67 -5.57 3.85 21.32
CA GLY A 67 -4.56 3.08 20.57
C GLY A 67 -5.13 1.95 19.71
N ARG A 68 -6.46 1.92 19.48
CA ARG A 68 -7.14 0.90 18.67
C ARG A 68 -7.05 1.19 17.18
N ARG A 69 -6.53 2.35 16.81
CA ARG A 69 -6.40 2.81 15.42
C ARG A 69 -5.09 3.55 15.24
N ILE A 70 -4.35 3.23 14.18
CA ILE A 70 -3.08 3.90 13.88
C ILE A 70 -3.38 5.32 13.33
N PRO A 71 -2.92 6.41 13.96
CA PRO A 71 -3.12 7.77 13.45
C PRO A 71 -2.56 7.97 12.04
N ARG A 72 -3.20 8.83 11.24
CA ARG A 72 -2.64 9.28 9.95
C ARG A 72 -1.55 10.33 10.22
N PRO A 73 -0.47 10.41 9.41
CA PRO A 73 0.53 11.48 9.56
C PRO A 73 -0.10 12.88 9.52
N GLY A 74 -0.98 13.15 8.55
CA GLY A 74 -1.69 14.44 8.47
C GLY A 74 -2.66 14.69 9.63
N PHE A 75 -3.19 13.64 10.25
CA PHE A 75 -3.97 13.79 11.49
C PHE A 75 -3.07 14.25 12.64
N LEU A 76 -1.89 13.65 12.80
CA LEU A 76 -0.94 14.02 13.85
C LEU A 76 -0.41 15.45 13.67
N ASP A 77 -0.11 15.86 12.45
CA ASP A 77 0.36 17.23 12.16
C ASP A 77 -0.70 18.29 12.49
N LYS A 78 -1.95 18.04 12.07
CA LYS A 78 -3.07 18.92 12.39
C LYS A 78 -3.35 18.91 13.90
N ALA A 79 -3.39 17.74 14.55
CA ALA A 79 -3.60 17.63 15.99
C ALA A 79 -2.51 18.34 16.79
N ASP A 80 -1.25 18.27 16.35
CA ASP A 80 -0.13 18.99 16.97
C ASP A 80 -0.37 20.50 16.97
N THR A 81 -0.90 21.01 15.87
CA THR A 81 -1.18 22.44 15.66
C THR A 81 -2.39 22.89 16.49
N GLU A 82 -3.51 22.18 16.40
CA GLU A 82 -4.77 22.54 17.08
C GLU A 82 -4.67 22.41 18.60
N LEU A 83 -3.89 21.44 19.09
CA LEU A 83 -3.69 21.21 20.53
C LEU A 83 -2.50 22.00 21.10
N GLY A 84 -1.74 22.72 20.26
CA GLY A 84 -0.53 23.41 20.70
C GLY A 84 0.52 22.46 21.29
N ALA A 85 0.67 21.26 20.72
CA ALA A 85 1.49 20.18 21.28
C ALA A 85 3.01 20.33 21.04
N GLN A 86 3.46 21.47 20.51
CA GLN A 86 4.89 21.84 20.37
C GLN A 86 5.74 20.79 19.62
N GLY A 87 5.16 20.09 18.64
CA GLY A 87 5.85 19.06 17.86
C GLY A 87 5.86 17.66 18.49
N HIS A 88 5.33 17.49 19.70
CA HIS A 88 5.30 16.19 20.38
C HIS A 88 4.42 15.15 19.69
N LEU A 89 3.40 15.56 18.92
CA LEU A 89 2.60 14.63 18.11
C LEU A 89 3.22 14.49 16.72
N ARG A 90 3.77 15.57 16.17
CA ARG A 90 4.41 15.59 14.84
C ARG A 90 5.59 14.61 14.74
N VAL A 91 6.36 14.41 15.81
CA VAL A 91 7.50 13.46 15.82
C VAL A 91 7.08 12.02 15.52
N PHE A 92 5.82 11.65 15.79
CA PHE A 92 5.32 10.30 15.55
C PHE A 92 4.79 10.06 14.14
N MET A 93 4.81 11.05 13.24
CA MET A 93 4.35 10.89 11.86
C MET A 93 5.07 9.77 11.11
N GLU A 94 6.41 9.72 11.13
CA GLU A 94 7.17 8.66 10.46
C GLU A 94 7.00 7.28 11.14
N PRO A 95 7.08 7.16 12.47
CA PRO A 95 6.72 5.92 13.16
C PRO A 95 5.33 5.40 12.80
N MET A 96 4.30 6.25 12.80
CA MET A 96 2.92 5.84 12.45
C MET A 96 2.79 5.52 10.96
N ARG A 97 3.50 6.23 10.08
CA ARG A 97 3.60 5.87 8.66
C ARG A 97 4.17 4.47 8.48
N ARG A 98 5.28 4.14 9.16
CA ARG A 98 5.90 2.80 9.12
C ARG A 98 5.01 1.73 9.74
N ALA A 99 4.36 2.03 10.86
CA ALA A 99 3.44 1.11 11.51
C ALA A 99 2.27 0.74 10.60
N ARG A 100 1.75 1.70 9.82
CA ARG A 100 0.74 1.46 8.77
C ARG A 100 1.22 0.50 7.69
N TYR A 101 2.49 0.55 7.31
CA TYR A 101 3.04 -0.32 6.26
C TYR A 101 3.32 -1.75 6.72
N ARG A 102 3.58 -1.96 8.01
CA ARG A 102 3.88 -3.30 8.55
C ARG A 102 2.65 -4.22 8.65
N LYS A 103 1.42 -3.71 8.55
CA LYS A 103 0.22 -4.55 8.69
C LYS A 103 -0.01 -5.49 7.51
N GLY A 104 -0.20 -6.78 7.81
CA GLY A 104 -0.71 -7.81 6.89
C GLY A 104 0.18 -8.13 5.69
N ALA A 105 -0.44 -8.50 4.57
CA ALA A 105 0.25 -8.92 3.35
C ALA A 105 1.28 -7.89 2.83
N ARG A 106 1.13 -6.60 3.15
CA ARG A 106 2.00 -5.52 2.66
C ARG A 106 3.35 -5.45 3.38
N GLY A 107 3.34 -5.53 4.71
CA GLY A 107 4.57 -5.59 5.52
C GLY A 107 5.37 -6.84 5.22
N ARG A 108 4.68 -7.98 5.16
CA ARG A 108 5.29 -9.26 4.78
C ARG A 108 5.80 -9.28 3.33
N LEU A 109 5.12 -8.60 2.40
CA LEU A 109 5.60 -8.47 1.03
C LEU A 109 6.95 -7.73 0.99
N LYS A 110 7.05 -6.56 1.64
CA LYS A 110 8.33 -5.82 1.70
C LYS A 110 9.45 -6.66 2.34
N GLU A 111 9.14 -7.42 3.40
CA GLU A 111 10.12 -8.30 4.05
C GLU A 111 10.59 -9.44 3.13
N VAL A 112 9.68 -10.10 2.42
CA VAL A 112 10.01 -11.19 1.49
C VAL A 112 10.79 -10.66 0.29
N GLU A 113 10.39 -9.53 -0.29
CA GLU A 113 11.15 -8.82 -1.34
C GLU A 113 12.54 -8.41 -0.83
N GLY A 114 12.59 -7.98 0.44
CA GLY A 114 13.79 -7.68 1.21
C GLY A 114 14.72 -8.88 1.42
N ARG A 115 14.30 -10.12 1.17
CA ARG A 115 15.15 -11.33 1.24
C ARG A 115 15.31 -12.04 -0.11
N ALA A 116 14.57 -11.64 -1.13
CA ALA A 116 14.62 -12.25 -2.45
C ALA A 116 16.00 -12.04 -3.11
N VAL A 117 16.49 -13.09 -3.76
CA VAL A 117 17.71 -13.11 -4.59
C VAL A 117 17.39 -12.97 -6.09
N GLU A 118 16.14 -13.26 -6.48
CA GLU A 118 15.65 -13.15 -7.84
C GLU A 118 14.17 -12.73 -7.85
N PHE A 119 13.80 -11.92 -8.83
CA PHE A 119 12.44 -11.53 -9.13
C PHE A 119 12.03 -12.03 -10.51
N LEU A 120 11.06 -12.94 -10.53
CA LEU A 120 10.44 -13.47 -11.73
C LEU A 120 8.99 -12.95 -11.78
N ILE A 121 8.73 -11.95 -12.63
CA ILE A 121 7.45 -11.24 -12.67
C ILE A 121 6.83 -11.36 -14.07
N TYR A 122 5.55 -11.77 -14.09
CA TYR A 122 4.70 -11.69 -15.29
C TYR A 122 3.57 -10.69 -15.05
N CYS A 123 3.43 -9.74 -15.95
CA CYS A 123 2.30 -8.83 -16.02
C CYS A 123 1.76 -8.85 -17.45
N THR A 124 0.46 -8.61 -17.64
CA THR A 124 -0.15 -8.59 -18.99
C THR A 124 -0.72 -7.23 -19.35
N HIS A 125 -1.33 -6.52 -18.39
CA HIS A 125 -2.10 -5.31 -18.67
C HIS A 125 -1.63 -4.09 -17.86
N ASN A 126 -0.83 -4.29 -16.82
CA ASN A 126 -0.36 -3.23 -15.93
C ASN A 126 1.14 -3.35 -15.72
N ILE A 127 1.81 -2.21 -15.54
CA ILE A 127 3.21 -2.21 -15.10
C ILE A 127 3.25 -2.77 -13.68
N HIS A 128 4.18 -3.69 -13.40
CA HIS A 128 4.33 -4.27 -12.06
C HIS A 128 4.59 -3.19 -11.03
N GLY A 129 4.06 -3.32 -9.81
CA GLY A 129 4.09 -2.26 -8.80
C GLY A 129 5.48 -1.73 -8.42
N LEU A 130 6.52 -2.56 -8.49
CA LEU A 130 7.91 -2.14 -8.26
C LEU A 130 8.46 -1.26 -9.38
N LEU A 131 7.90 -1.34 -10.60
CA LEU A 131 8.33 -0.58 -11.76
C LEU A 131 7.48 0.67 -12.03
N GLN A 132 6.43 0.90 -11.24
CA GLN A 132 5.56 2.04 -11.45
C GLN A 132 6.22 3.32 -10.95
N THR A 133 6.12 4.40 -11.73
CA THR A 133 6.50 5.75 -11.29
C THR A 133 5.36 6.41 -10.52
N PRO A 134 5.61 7.47 -9.74
CA PRO A 134 4.55 8.24 -9.08
C PRO A 134 3.46 8.69 -10.06
N GLU A 135 3.83 9.13 -11.26
CA GLU A 135 2.93 9.59 -12.31
C GLU A 135 2.03 8.45 -12.80
N TYR A 136 2.60 7.25 -13.00
CA TYR A 136 1.81 6.07 -13.38
C TYR A 136 0.82 5.69 -12.28
N ILE A 137 1.23 5.73 -11.01
CA ILE A 137 0.37 5.37 -9.89
C ILE A 137 -0.80 6.36 -9.75
N ARG A 138 -0.56 7.65 -10.00
CA ARG A 138 -1.62 8.67 -9.97
C ARG A 138 -2.66 8.49 -11.07
N THR A 139 -2.35 7.83 -12.18
CA THR A 139 -3.36 7.50 -13.20
C THR A 139 -4.52 6.64 -12.66
N PHE A 140 -4.32 5.94 -11.54
CA PHE A 140 -5.40 5.20 -10.87
C PHE A 140 -6.48 6.11 -10.26
N GLU A 141 -6.31 7.44 -10.25
CA GLU A 141 -7.39 8.43 -10.05
C GLU A 141 -8.58 8.21 -11.01
N MET A 142 -8.31 7.66 -12.20
CA MET A 142 -9.34 7.33 -13.19
C MET A 142 -10.19 6.11 -12.80
N ARG A 143 -9.80 5.35 -11.76
CA ARG A 143 -10.56 4.21 -11.24
C ARG A 143 -11.96 4.66 -10.81
N LYS A 144 -12.96 3.80 -11.02
CA LYS A 144 -14.32 3.98 -10.50
C LYS A 144 -14.68 2.86 -9.50
N PRO A 145 -15.23 3.20 -8.32
CA PRO A 145 -15.36 4.55 -7.75
C PRO A 145 -13.97 5.20 -7.50
N PRO A 146 -13.89 6.54 -7.54
CA PRO A 146 -12.63 7.26 -7.37
C PRO A 146 -12.03 6.99 -5.99
N LEU A 147 -10.71 6.85 -5.95
CA LEU A 147 -9.95 6.83 -4.70
C LEU A 147 -9.77 8.27 -4.21
N SER A 148 -9.71 8.47 -2.89
CA SER A 148 -9.32 9.78 -2.35
C SER A 148 -7.82 10.03 -2.55
N ASP A 149 -7.43 11.29 -2.66
CA ASP A 149 -6.03 11.70 -2.83
C ASP A 149 -5.13 11.09 -1.75
N SER A 150 -5.63 11.03 -0.51
CA SER A 150 -4.90 10.42 0.61
C SER A 150 -4.58 8.93 0.41
N VAL A 151 -5.43 8.20 -0.31
CA VAL A 151 -5.21 6.79 -0.65
C VAL A 151 -4.21 6.67 -1.80
N ILE A 152 -4.29 7.55 -2.81
CA ILE A 152 -3.37 7.56 -3.93
C ILE A 152 -1.95 7.90 -3.46
N ASP A 153 -1.80 8.98 -2.68
CA ASP A 153 -0.51 9.37 -2.09
C ASP A 153 0.08 8.24 -1.22
N HIS A 154 -0.79 7.51 -0.51
CA HIS A 154 -0.38 6.35 0.26
C HIS A 154 0.12 5.20 -0.63
N GLU A 155 -0.55 4.90 -1.74
CA GLU A 155 -0.11 3.89 -2.71
C GLU A 155 1.20 4.29 -3.41
N VAL A 156 1.37 5.58 -3.71
CA VAL A 156 2.63 6.14 -4.24
C VAL A 156 3.75 5.90 -3.25
N ALA A 157 3.60 6.36 -2.01
CA ALA A 157 4.62 6.22 -0.97
C ALA A 157 4.95 4.75 -0.69
N TYR A 158 3.94 3.87 -0.64
CA TYR A 158 4.15 2.43 -0.43
C TYR A 158 4.98 1.78 -1.55
N ARG A 159 4.70 2.12 -2.82
CA ARG A 159 5.42 1.54 -3.96
C ARG A 159 6.86 2.04 -4.03
N LEU A 160 7.08 3.33 -3.80
CA LEU A 160 8.42 3.91 -3.74
C LEU A 160 9.26 3.34 -2.60
N ASP A 161 8.67 3.11 -1.44
CA ASP A 161 9.34 2.48 -0.29
C ASP A 161 9.79 1.04 -0.61
N ARG A 162 9.01 0.29 -1.39
CA ARG A 162 9.40 -1.06 -1.84
C ARG A 162 10.52 -1.06 -2.88
N GLN A 163 10.72 0.03 -3.62
CA GLN A 163 11.81 0.16 -4.60
C GLN A 163 13.21 0.20 -3.96
N GLU A 164 13.32 0.25 -2.62
CA GLU A 164 14.58 0.05 -1.91
C GLU A 164 15.29 -1.26 -2.30
N VAL A 165 14.54 -2.27 -2.74
CA VAL A 165 15.10 -3.55 -3.20
C VAL A 165 16.09 -3.40 -4.36
N PHE A 166 15.94 -2.38 -5.21
CA PHE A 166 16.87 -2.09 -6.31
C PHE A 166 18.23 -1.57 -5.84
N ARG A 167 18.32 -1.09 -4.59
CA ARG A 167 19.55 -0.50 -4.02
C ARG A 167 20.37 -1.50 -3.20
N LYS A 168 19.94 -2.75 -3.10
CA LYS A 168 20.68 -3.80 -2.38
C LYS A 168 22.03 -4.09 -3.03
N ASP A 169 22.97 -4.53 -2.20
CA ASP A 169 24.26 -5.06 -2.61
C ASP A 169 24.49 -6.45 -1.96
N PRO A 170 24.61 -7.54 -2.75
CA PRO A 170 24.43 -7.58 -4.21
C PRO A 170 22.97 -7.33 -4.61
N ALA A 171 22.78 -6.66 -5.75
CA ALA A 171 21.44 -6.41 -6.29
C ALA A 171 20.80 -7.74 -6.75
N PRO A 172 19.51 -7.98 -6.47
CA PRO A 172 18.82 -9.16 -6.97
C PRO A 172 18.65 -9.10 -8.49
N THR A 173 18.56 -10.27 -9.12
CA THR A 173 18.30 -10.36 -10.57
C THR A 173 16.81 -10.11 -10.85
N PHE A 174 16.50 -9.29 -11.85
CA PHE A 174 15.13 -8.99 -12.28
C PHE A 174 14.85 -9.55 -13.67
N SER A 175 13.79 -10.35 -13.79
CA SER A 175 13.22 -10.80 -15.06
C SER A 175 11.73 -10.48 -15.10
N ILE A 176 11.34 -9.57 -15.99
CA ILE A 176 10.00 -9.01 -16.03
C ILE A 176 9.47 -9.09 -17.46
N ILE A 177 8.42 -9.89 -17.66
CA ILE A 177 7.68 -9.99 -18.93
C ILE A 177 6.40 -9.16 -18.77
N GLN A 178 6.21 -8.17 -19.64
CA GLN A 178 5.10 -7.21 -19.56
C GLN A 178 3.95 -7.57 -20.49
N GLU A 179 4.23 -8.22 -21.62
CA GLU A 179 3.21 -8.70 -22.52
C GLU A 179 3.76 -9.85 -23.37
N HIS A 180 2.94 -10.88 -23.58
CA HIS A 180 3.17 -11.93 -24.56
C HIS A 180 1.82 -12.39 -25.11
N VAL A 181 1.61 -12.18 -26.40
CA VAL A 181 0.35 -12.50 -27.09
C VAL A 181 0.65 -13.38 -28.28
N THR A 182 -0.07 -14.50 -28.35
CA THR A 182 -0.10 -15.40 -29.50
C THR A 182 -1.41 -15.19 -30.25
N PHE A 183 -1.32 -14.92 -31.54
CA PHE A 183 -2.45 -14.71 -32.43
C PHE A 183 -2.99 -16.03 -32.96
N ALA A 184 -4.22 -16.02 -33.48
CA ALA A 184 -4.89 -17.22 -34.00
C ALA A 184 -4.17 -17.85 -35.21
N ASP A 185 -3.38 -17.06 -35.94
CA ASP A 185 -2.54 -17.51 -37.06
C ASP A 185 -1.19 -18.12 -36.61
N GLY A 186 -0.96 -18.24 -35.29
CA GLY A 186 0.25 -18.79 -34.72
C GLY A 186 1.43 -17.80 -34.66
N THR A 187 1.25 -16.56 -35.12
CA THR A 187 2.25 -15.51 -34.89
C THR A 187 2.20 -15.03 -33.43
N ALA A 188 3.29 -14.43 -32.95
CA ALA A 188 3.34 -13.91 -31.60
C ALA A 188 4.12 -12.60 -31.54
N THR A 189 3.75 -11.77 -30.56
CA THR A 189 4.50 -10.56 -30.19
C THR A 189 4.67 -10.55 -28.69
N GLY A 190 5.82 -10.07 -28.22
CA GLY A 190 6.08 -9.92 -26.80
C GLY A 190 6.87 -8.67 -26.47
N ARG A 191 6.80 -8.28 -25.21
CA ARG A 191 7.57 -7.18 -24.62
C ARG A 191 8.02 -7.58 -23.21
N SER A 192 9.29 -7.34 -22.92
CA SER A 192 9.88 -7.55 -21.60
C SER A 192 10.70 -6.33 -21.23
N GLU A 193 10.53 -5.79 -20.03
CA GLU A 193 11.35 -4.66 -19.54
C GLU A 193 12.82 -5.10 -19.33
N SER A 194 13.04 -6.35 -18.94
CA SER A 194 14.37 -6.90 -18.64
C SER A 194 15.12 -7.48 -19.84
N LEU A 195 14.45 -7.67 -20.98
CA LEU A 195 15.03 -8.27 -22.19
C LEU A 195 14.77 -7.37 -23.38
N PHE A 196 15.68 -7.41 -24.35
CA PHE A 196 15.53 -6.64 -25.60
C PHE A 196 15.35 -5.13 -25.37
N ASN A 197 15.84 -4.60 -24.24
CA ASN A 197 15.74 -3.18 -23.86
C ASN A 197 14.30 -2.64 -23.88
N GLY A 198 13.30 -3.46 -23.50
CA GLY A 198 11.91 -3.03 -23.45
C GLY A 198 11.22 -2.92 -24.81
N ARG A 199 11.89 -3.21 -25.94
CA ARG A 199 11.26 -3.11 -27.27
C ARG A 199 10.29 -4.27 -27.51
N PRO A 200 9.19 -4.05 -28.26
CA PRO A 200 8.40 -5.15 -28.80
C PRO A 200 9.24 -6.05 -29.71
N VAL A 201 9.05 -7.35 -29.58
CA VAL A 201 9.71 -8.39 -30.39
C VAL A 201 8.68 -9.28 -31.05
N SER A 202 8.97 -9.72 -32.27
CA SER A 202 8.12 -10.61 -33.07
C SER A 202 8.90 -11.68 -33.84
N LYS A 203 10.24 -11.64 -33.79
CA LYS A 203 11.09 -12.65 -34.43
C LYS A 203 10.98 -13.98 -33.67
N PRO A 204 10.85 -15.13 -34.36
CA PRO A 204 10.66 -16.42 -33.70
C PRO A 204 11.67 -16.72 -32.59
N GLN A 205 12.96 -16.43 -32.79
CA GLN A 205 14.00 -16.68 -31.79
C GLN A 205 13.85 -15.79 -30.54
N GLU A 206 13.39 -14.55 -30.71
CA GLU A 206 13.16 -13.60 -29.62
C GLU A 206 11.90 -14.00 -28.83
N ILE A 207 10.85 -14.41 -29.55
CA ILE A 207 9.61 -14.94 -28.98
C ILE A 207 9.88 -16.21 -28.18
N SER A 208 10.61 -17.19 -28.72
CA SER A 208 10.91 -18.43 -28.00
C SER A 208 11.64 -18.20 -26.67
N LEU A 209 12.49 -17.16 -26.58
CA LEU A 209 13.13 -16.80 -25.31
C LEU A 209 12.10 -16.26 -24.29
N LEU A 210 11.15 -15.45 -24.74
CA LEU A 210 10.05 -14.98 -23.89
C LEU A 210 9.13 -16.13 -23.48
N GLU A 211 8.78 -17.03 -24.40
CA GLU A 211 7.94 -18.21 -24.14
C GLU A 211 8.58 -19.17 -23.13
N LEU A 212 9.90 -19.41 -23.22
CA LEU A 212 10.63 -20.23 -22.26
C LEU A 212 10.58 -19.62 -20.85
N ARG A 213 10.87 -18.31 -20.74
CA ARG A 213 10.78 -17.62 -19.44
C ARG A 213 9.34 -17.56 -18.92
N PHE A 214 8.37 -17.36 -19.81
CA PHE A 214 6.96 -17.40 -19.48
C PHE A 214 6.51 -18.80 -19.02
N GLY A 215 7.02 -19.85 -19.65
CA GLY A 215 6.79 -21.23 -19.27
C GLY A 215 7.31 -21.54 -17.87
N ILE A 216 8.52 -21.07 -17.54
CA ILE A 216 9.11 -21.18 -16.19
C ILE A 216 8.26 -20.41 -15.16
N LEU A 217 7.87 -19.18 -15.48
CA LEU A 217 7.01 -18.36 -14.61
C LEU A 217 5.67 -19.06 -14.32
N ARG A 218 5.02 -19.63 -15.35
CA ARG A 218 3.77 -20.37 -15.17
C ARG A 218 3.93 -21.70 -14.46
N SER A 219 5.06 -22.40 -14.62
CA SER A 219 5.30 -23.68 -13.94
C SER A 219 5.59 -23.49 -12.45
N GLN A 220 6.15 -22.34 -12.06
CA GLN A 220 6.38 -21.96 -10.67
C GLN A 220 5.17 -21.26 -10.03
N ALA A 221 4.24 -20.75 -10.84
CA ALA A 221 3.03 -20.11 -10.33
C ALA A 221 2.11 -21.14 -9.65
N HIS A 222 1.64 -20.81 -8.45
CA HIS A 222 0.61 -21.59 -7.77
C HIS A 222 -0.65 -21.69 -8.63
N ASN A 223 -1.28 -22.88 -8.68
CA ASN A 223 -2.60 -23.02 -9.28
C ASN A 223 -3.64 -22.15 -8.52
N ALA A 224 -4.85 -21.98 -9.07
CA ALA A 224 -5.85 -21.10 -8.50
C ALA A 224 -6.21 -21.44 -7.04
N ARG A 225 -6.24 -22.72 -6.68
CA ARG A 225 -6.53 -23.19 -5.31
C ARG A 225 -5.40 -22.82 -4.35
N ASP A 226 -4.16 -23.08 -4.75
CA ASP A 226 -2.98 -22.81 -3.92
C ASP A 226 -2.74 -21.31 -3.79
N SER A 227 -2.99 -20.54 -4.85
CA SER A 227 -2.97 -19.07 -4.83
C SER A 227 -4.02 -18.53 -3.85
N ARG A 228 -5.26 -19.05 -3.89
CA ARG A 228 -6.31 -18.66 -2.95
C ARG A 228 -5.93 -18.99 -1.50
N ALA A 229 -5.48 -20.22 -1.25
CA ALA A 229 -5.05 -20.65 0.08
C ALA A 229 -3.83 -19.86 0.59
N PHE A 230 -2.91 -19.47 -0.29
CA PHE A 230 -1.83 -18.56 0.05
C PHE A 230 -2.37 -17.18 0.44
N VAL A 231 -3.23 -16.57 -0.37
CA VAL A 231 -3.82 -15.25 -0.09
C VAL A 231 -4.65 -15.25 1.20
N GLU A 232 -5.49 -16.26 1.42
CA GLU A 232 -6.27 -16.44 2.65
C GLU A 232 -5.36 -16.51 3.89
N ARG A 233 -4.27 -17.30 3.82
CA ARG A 233 -3.24 -17.34 4.87
C ARG A 233 -2.54 -16.01 5.10
N GLN A 234 -2.25 -15.24 4.04
CA GLN A 234 -1.65 -13.91 4.18
C GLN A 234 -2.62 -12.88 4.77
N LEU A 235 -3.92 -13.06 4.58
CA LEU A 235 -4.98 -12.21 5.11
C LEU A 235 -5.45 -12.63 6.51
N GLY A 236 -4.82 -13.64 7.13
CA GLY A 236 -5.21 -14.14 8.45
C GLY A 236 -6.56 -14.87 8.48
N LYS A 237 -7.15 -15.17 7.31
CA LYS A 237 -8.41 -15.91 7.20
C LYS A 237 -8.07 -17.39 7.11
N ARG A 238 -8.36 -18.14 8.18
CA ARG A 238 -8.24 -19.60 8.20
C ARG A 238 -9.47 -20.25 7.59
#